data_AF-A0A1V5XFM6-F1
#
_entry.id   AF-A0A1V5XFM6-F1
#
_cell.length_a   1.000
_cell.length_b   1.000
_cell.length_c   1.000
_cell.angle_alpha   90.00
_cell.angle_beta   90.00
_cell.angle_gamma   90.00
#
_symmetry.space_group_name_H-M   'P 1'
#
loop_
_entity.id
_entity.type
_entity.pdbx_description
1 polymer ?
#
loop_
_entity_poly.entity_id
_entity_poly.type
_entity_poly.pdbx_seq_one_letter_code
_entity_poly.pdbx_strand_id
1 'polypeptide(L)'
;MSGSIRKSVAKIKIVHGVTIRRLPIGAYLAALESICELPESLLSRVFPDVSASDAISRLKNITSDTLLQIIGRGAAALPDELIGFFAALLEIPAEKIRDELTPSEFMDVLSEFWRLNDLSNFMQRARAVIAAVLAR
;
A
#
# COMPACT_ATOMS: atom_id res chain seq x y z
N MET A 1 -27.59 -20.87 -26.08
CA MET A 1 -26.17 -20.82 -25.65
C MET A 1 -26.04 -19.69 -24.64
N SER A 2 -26.12 -20.02 -23.35
CA SER A 2 -26.09 -19.02 -22.27
C SER A 2 -24.65 -18.84 -21.80
N GLY A 3 -23.97 -17.84 -22.36
CA GLY A 3 -22.67 -17.39 -21.86
C GLY A 3 -22.85 -16.62 -20.56
N SER A 4 -22.86 -17.31 -19.42
CA SER A 4 -22.74 -16.66 -18.12
C SER A 4 -21.32 -16.13 -17.97
N ILE A 5 -21.09 -14.90 -18.42
CA ILE A 5 -19.96 -14.10 -17.97
C ILE A 5 -20.16 -13.96 -16.46
N ARG A 6 -19.47 -14.78 -15.67
CA ARG A 6 -19.30 -14.53 -14.23
C ARG A 6 -18.55 -13.21 -14.13
N LYS A 7 -19.27 -12.08 -14.15
CA LYS A 7 -18.76 -10.82 -13.62
C LYS A 7 -18.32 -11.15 -12.20
N SER A 8 -17.00 -11.25 -12.04
CA SER A 8 -16.34 -11.49 -10.77
C SER A 8 -16.86 -10.41 -9.82
N VAL A 9 -17.88 -10.74 -9.02
CA VAL A 9 -18.60 -9.77 -8.19
C VAL A 9 -17.55 -8.98 -7.43
N ALA A 10 -17.57 -7.66 -7.62
CA ALA A 10 -16.69 -6.77 -6.87
C ALA A 10 -17.00 -7.02 -5.41
N LYS A 11 -16.09 -7.72 -4.71
CA LYS A 11 -16.20 -7.91 -3.27
C LYS A 11 -15.95 -6.52 -2.70
N ILE A 12 -17.02 -5.89 -2.23
CA ILE A 12 -16.97 -4.68 -1.43
C ILE A 12 -17.23 -5.15 0.00
N LYS A 13 -16.41 -4.70 0.95
CA LYS A 13 -16.60 -5.01 2.36
C LYS A 13 -16.43 -3.74 3.18
N ILE A 14 -17.29 -3.55 4.17
CA ILE A 14 -17.19 -2.44 5.10
C ILE A 14 -16.52 -2.96 6.38
N VAL A 15 -15.49 -2.27 6.85
CA VAL A 15 -14.77 -2.55 8.09
C VAL A 15 -14.62 -1.23 8.82
N HIS A 16 -15.14 -1.14 10.06
CA HIS A 16 -15.08 0.09 10.88
C HIS A 16 -15.55 1.36 10.13
N GLY A 17 -16.60 1.23 9.33
CA GLY A 17 -17.13 2.34 8.52
C GLY A 17 -16.30 2.72 7.28
N VAL A 18 -15.19 2.03 7.01
CA VAL A 18 -14.38 2.18 5.80
C VAL A 18 -14.83 1.17 4.74
N THR A 19 -15.09 1.65 3.53
CA THR A 19 -15.48 0.80 2.40
C THR A 19 -14.25 0.29 1.66
N ILE A 20 -13.95 -0.98 1.84
CA ILE A 20 -12.84 -1.67 1.20
C ILE A 20 -13.31 -2.23 -0.14
N ARG A 21 -12.60 -1.84 -1.19
CA ARG A 21 -12.87 -2.22 -2.59
C ARG A 21 -11.61 -2.81 -3.23
N ARG A 22 -11.77 -3.42 -4.42
CA ARG A 22 -10.61 -3.79 -5.22
C ARG A 22 -9.84 -2.55 -5.62
N LEU A 23 -8.53 -2.61 -5.48
CA LEU A 23 -7.52 -1.63 -5.84
C LEU A 23 -7.37 -1.63 -7.36
N PRO A 24 -7.90 -0.62 -8.06
CA PRO A 24 -7.64 -0.46 -9.48
C PRO A 24 -6.18 -0.08 -9.69
N ILE A 25 -5.61 -0.43 -10.85
CA ILE A 25 -4.21 -0.12 -11.15
C ILE A 25 -3.93 1.39 -11.08
N GLY A 26 -4.89 2.24 -11.43
CA GLY A 26 -4.74 3.71 -11.33
C GLY A 26 -4.57 4.20 -9.90
N ALA A 27 -5.34 3.69 -8.94
CA ALA A 27 -5.19 4.06 -7.53
C ALA A 27 -3.88 3.52 -6.94
N TYR A 28 -3.42 2.35 -7.39
CA TYR A 28 -2.09 1.86 -7.06
C TYR A 28 -0.98 2.79 -7.59
N LEU A 29 -1.07 3.24 -8.84
CA LEU A 29 -0.09 4.16 -9.42
C LEU A 29 -0.08 5.52 -8.71
N ALA A 30 -1.24 6.09 -8.41
CA ALA A 30 -1.35 7.32 -7.63
C ALA A 30 -0.71 7.19 -6.23
N ALA A 31 -0.88 6.05 -5.58
CA ALA A 31 -0.22 5.74 -4.32
C ALA A 31 1.31 5.56 -4.47
N LEU A 32 1.82 5.09 -5.61
CA LEU A 32 3.26 5.04 -5.87
C LEU A 32 3.85 6.42 -6.18
N GLU A 33 3.10 7.27 -6.88
CA GLU A 33 3.50 8.65 -7.18
C GLU A 33 3.65 9.47 -5.90
N SER A 34 2.72 9.33 -4.94
CA SER A 34 2.84 10.00 -3.64
C SER A 34 4.07 9.55 -2.83
N ILE A 35 4.54 8.32 -3.02
CA ILE A 35 5.81 7.85 -2.45
C ILE A 35 7.02 8.52 -3.14
N CYS A 36 6.95 8.80 -4.44
CA CYS A 36 8.03 9.43 -5.19
C CYS A 36 8.17 10.93 -4.86
N GLU A 37 7.13 11.56 -4.32
CA GLU A 37 7.12 12.96 -3.88
C GLU A 37 7.61 13.14 -2.44
N LEU A 38 8.03 12.05 -1.76
CA LEU A 38 8.50 12.11 -0.38
C LEU A 38 9.83 12.90 -0.27
N PRO A 39 9.93 13.89 0.64
CA PRO A 39 11.14 14.68 0.85
C PRO A 39 12.39 13.85 1.18
N GLU A 40 13.59 14.27 0.77
CA GLU A 40 14.85 13.56 1.12
C GLU A 40 15.07 13.45 2.64
N SER A 41 14.71 14.50 3.40
CA SER A 41 14.76 14.50 4.86
C SER A 41 13.88 13.42 5.51
N LEU A 42 12.92 12.90 4.74
CA LEU A 42 12.00 11.85 5.11
C LEU A 42 12.61 10.47 4.89
N LEU A 43 13.21 10.28 3.71
CA LEU A 43 13.93 9.06 3.34
C LEU A 43 15.04 8.77 4.34
N SER A 44 15.76 9.80 4.81
CA SER A 44 16.80 9.67 5.83
C SER A 44 16.28 9.28 7.22
N ARG A 45 15.00 9.51 7.53
CA ARG A 45 14.37 9.12 8.81
C ARG A 45 13.76 7.72 8.76
N VAL A 46 13.19 7.32 7.62
CA VAL A 46 12.59 5.99 7.41
C VAL A 46 13.68 4.93 7.17
N PHE A 47 14.72 5.32 6.42
CA PHE A 47 15.91 4.52 6.17
C PHE A 47 17.17 5.23 6.70
N PRO A 48 17.34 5.27 8.03
CA PRO A 48 18.62 5.68 8.58
C PRO A 48 19.71 4.77 8.01
N ASP A 49 20.85 5.36 7.67
CA ASP A 49 22.09 4.68 7.23
C ASP A 49 22.13 4.17 5.77
N VAL A 50 21.24 4.64 4.89
CA VAL A 50 21.35 4.40 3.44
C VAL A 50 21.15 5.67 2.62
N SER A 51 21.78 5.71 1.44
CA SER A 51 21.65 6.83 0.50
C SER A 51 20.20 6.99 0.04
N ALA A 52 19.78 8.21 -0.34
CA ALA A 52 18.44 8.45 -0.90
C ALA A 52 18.15 7.56 -2.11
N SER A 53 19.18 7.28 -2.95
CA SER A 53 19.04 6.39 -4.10
C SER A 53 18.82 4.92 -3.71
N ASP A 54 19.44 4.46 -2.62
CA ASP A 54 19.24 3.11 -2.07
C ASP A 54 17.90 2.99 -1.36
N ALA A 55 17.47 4.03 -0.65
CA ALA A 55 16.14 4.11 -0.06
C ALA A 55 15.03 4.00 -1.12
N ILE A 56 15.18 4.73 -2.24
CA ILE A 56 14.28 4.64 -3.40
C ILE A 56 14.35 3.24 -4.03
N SER A 57 15.54 2.65 -4.15
CA SER A 57 15.69 1.29 -4.70
C SER A 57 15.09 0.21 -3.80
N ARG A 58 15.09 0.40 -2.47
CA ARG A 58 14.39 -0.47 -1.50
C ARG A 58 12.87 -0.27 -1.56
N LEU A 59 12.39 0.96 -1.74
CA LEU A 59 10.98 1.25 -2.01
C LEU A 59 10.50 0.64 -3.34
N LYS A 60 11.37 0.54 -4.35
CA LYS A 60 11.05 -0.14 -5.62
C LYS A 60 11.02 -1.66 -5.49
N ASN A 61 11.71 -2.22 -4.49
CA ASN A 61 11.77 -3.66 -4.20
C ASN A 61 11.05 -3.99 -2.89
N ILE A 62 9.82 -3.48 -2.73
CA ILE A 62 9.02 -3.71 -1.53
C ILE A 62 8.81 -5.21 -1.28
N THR A 63 9.38 -5.69 -0.18
CA THR A 63 9.04 -6.98 0.45
C THR A 63 8.08 -6.75 1.61
N SER A 64 7.40 -7.80 2.07
CA SER A 64 6.48 -7.70 3.22
C SER A 64 7.18 -7.18 4.49
N ASP A 65 8.44 -7.58 4.72
CA ASP A 65 9.26 -7.10 5.83
C ASP A 65 9.68 -5.63 5.65
N THR A 66 10.03 -5.22 4.42
CA THR A 66 10.33 -3.82 4.10
C THR A 66 9.09 -2.94 4.30
N LEU A 67 7.92 -3.42 3.91
CA LEU A 67 6.63 -2.73 4.11
C LEU A 67 6.33 -2.52 5.60
N LEU A 68 6.50 -3.56 6.43
CA LEU A 68 6.29 -3.45 7.89
C LEU A 68 7.30 -2.52 8.55
N GLN A 69 8.56 -2.51 8.11
CA GLN A 69 9.56 -1.55 8.60
C GLN A 69 9.27 -0.11 8.18
N ILE A 70 8.80 0.11 6.94
CA ILE A 70 8.37 1.42 6.45
C ILE A 70 7.15 1.90 7.23
N ILE A 71 6.14 1.05 7.45
CA ILE A 71 4.95 1.41 8.22
C ILE A 71 5.35 1.74 9.67
N GLY A 72 6.17 0.90 10.31
CA GLY A 72 6.61 1.11 11.69
C GLY A 72 7.47 2.38 11.88
N ARG A 73 8.41 2.66 10.97
CA ARG A 73 9.27 3.85 11.06
C ARG A 73 8.59 5.11 10.52
N GLY A 74 7.78 4.97 9.48
CA GLY A 74 6.95 6.05 8.94
C GLY A 74 5.93 6.54 9.97
N ALA A 75 5.34 5.65 10.77
CA ALA A 75 4.35 6.04 11.79
C ALA A 75 4.97 6.89 12.91
N ALA A 76 6.24 6.66 13.23
CA ALA A 76 6.97 7.44 14.22
C ALA A 76 7.54 8.75 13.65
N ALA A 77 7.86 8.78 12.35
CA ALA A 77 8.54 9.90 11.73
C ALA A 77 7.58 10.90 11.07
N LEU A 78 6.52 10.42 10.40
CA LEU A 78 5.54 11.17 9.59
C LEU A 78 4.14 10.52 9.61
N PRO A 79 3.37 10.77 10.67
CA PRO A 79 2.02 10.23 10.80
C PRO A 79 1.07 10.78 9.73
N ASP A 80 1.18 12.06 9.36
CA ASP A 80 0.24 12.70 8.41
C ASP A 80 0.43 12.24 6.97
N GLU A 81 1.67 12.04 6.52
CA GLU A 81 1.99 11.54 5.19
C GLU A 81 1.63 10.06 5.03
N LEU A 82 1.82 9.25 6.09
CA LEU A 82 1.32 7.88 6.10
C LEU A 82 -0.20 7.84 6.04
N ILE A 83 -0.87 8.68 6.83
CA ILE A 83 -2.33 8.81 6.78
C ILE A 83 -2.77 9.23 5.37
N GLY A 84 -2.09 10.20 4.75
CA GLY A 84 -2.36 10.63 3.37
C GLY A 84 -2.17 9.53 2.33
N PHE A 85 -1.10 8.74 2.45
CA PHE A 85 -0.85 7.59 1.60
C PHE A 85 -1.98 6.55 1.70
N PHE A 86 -2.35 6.16 2.91
CA PHE A 86 -3.40 5.17 3.13
C PHE A 86 -4.79 5.72 2.79
N ALA A 87 -5.04 7.00 3.01
CA ALA A 87 -6.26 7.69 2.59
C ALA A 87 -6.44 7.65 1.06
N ALA A 88 -5.37 7.96 0.31
CA ALA A 88 -5.36 7.85 -1.14
C ALA A 88 -5.55 6.39 -1.60
N LEU A 89 -4.86 5.45 -0.97
CA LEU A 89 -4.93 4.02 -1.29
C LEU A 89 -6.32 3.41 -1.03
N LEU A 90 -6.97 3.83 0.06
CA LEU A 90 -8.30 3.38 0.48
C LEU A 90 -9.43 4.21 -0.17
N GLU A 91 -9.08 5.27 -0.90
CA GLU A 91 -10.02 6.25 -1.48
C GLU A 91 -10.98 6.84 -0.42
N ILE A 92 -10.44 7.24 0.73
CA ILE A 92 -11.16 7.88 1.84
C ILE A 92 -10.49 9.19 2.27
N PRO A 93 -11.20 10.09 2.97
CA PRO A 93 -10.59 11.27 3.57
C PRO A 93 -9.55 10.89 4.63
N ALA A 94 -8.47 11.69 4.74
CA ALA A 94 -7.41 11.48 5.72
C ALA A 94 -7.91 11.61 7.16
N GLU A 95 -8.86 12.53 7.38
CA GLU A 95 -9.53 12.80 8.66
C GLU A 95 -10.23 11.55 9.18
N LYS A 96 -10.75 10.71 8.27
CA LYS A 96 -11.39 9.45 8.67
C LYS A 96 -10.40 8.48 9.32
N ILE A 97 -9.17 8.42 8.82
CA ILE A 97 -8.12 7.58 9.43
C ILE A 97 -7.62 8.23 10.72
N ARG A 98 -7.41 9.55 10.71
CA ARG A 98 -6.82 10.30 11.83
C ARG A 98 -7.74 10.38 13.06
N ASP A 99 -9.01 10.70 12.83
CA ASP A 99 -9.92 11.18 13.87
C ASP A 99 -10.99 10.14 14.24
N GLU A 100 -11.29 9.19 13.35
CA GLU A 100 -12.36 8.20 13.55
C GLU A 100 -11.86 6.77 13.84
N LEU A 101 -10.61 6.43 13.50
CA LEU A 101 -10.08 5.08 13.68
C LEU A 101 -9.06 5.02 14.83
N THR A 102 -9.19 3.99 15.66
CA THR A 102 -8.09 3.58 16.54
C THR A 102 -7.00 2.86 15.75
N PRO A 103 -5.76 2.76 16.27
CA PRO A 103 -4.68 2.02 15.61
C PRO A 103 -5.06 0.57 15.27
N SER A 104 -5.77 -0.12 16.17
CA SER A 104 -6.20 -1.51 15.95
C SER A 104 -7.24 -1.60 14.83
N GLU A 105 -8.23 -0.70 14.80
CA GLU A 105 -9.25 -0.66 13.76
C GLU A 105 -8.63 -0.32 12.40
N PHE A 106 -7.64 0.56 12.37
CA PHE A 106 -6.88 0.85 11.16
C PHE A 106 -6.14 -0.40 10.65
N MET A 107 -5.53 -1.19 11.54
CA MET A 107 -4.89 -2.46 11.16
C MET A 107 -5.88 -3.49 10.63
N ASP A 108 -7.11 -3.55 11.15
CA ASP A 108 -8.17 -4.40 10.61
C ASP A 108 -8.55 -3.99 9.18
N VAL A 109 -8.66 -2.68 8.94
CA VAL A 109 -8.95 -2.12 7.60
C VAL A 109 -7.84 -2.50 6.62
N LEU A 110 -6.57 -2.30 6.99
CA LEU A 110 -5.42 -2.66 6.15
C LEU A 110 -5.35 -4.16 5.88
N SER A 111 -5.61 -4.98 6.89
CA SER A 111 -5.59 -6.45 6.77
C SER A 111 -6.66 -6.95 5.79
N GLU A 112 -7.86 -6.40 5.89
CA GLU A 112 -8.93 -6.77 4.97
C GLU A 112 -8.70 -6.23 3.56
N PHE A 113 -8.17 -5.02 3.42
CA PHE A 113 -7.74 -4.46 2.14
C PHE A 113 -6.70 -5.35 1.46
N TRP A 114 -5.69 -5.81 2.21
CA TRP A 114 -4.65 -6.70 1.72
C TRP A 114 -5.22 -8.03 1.21
N ARG A 115 -6.13 -8.62 2.00
CA ARG A 115 -6.79 -9.89 1.68
C ARG A 115 -7.70 -9.77 0.46
N LEU A 116 -8.48 -8.70 0.37
CA LEU A 116 -9.44 -8.47 -0.71
C LEU A 116 -8.74 -8.24 -2.06
N ASN A 117 -7.57 -7.61 -2.02
CA ASN A 117 -6.75 -7.32 -3.19
C ASN A 117 -5.74 -8.39 -3.56
N ASP A 118 -5.71 -9.50 -2.81
CA ASP A 118 -4.80 -10.62 -3.03
C ASP A 118 -3.32 -10.17 -3.18
N LEU A 119 -2.93 -9.17 -2.37
CA LEU A 119 -1.64 -8.49 -2.52
C LEU A 119 -0.46 -9.45 -2.28
N SER A 120 -0.63 -10.47 -1.44
CA SER A 120 0.38 -11.52 -1.25
C SER A 120 0.71 -12.24 -2.55
N ASN A 121 -0.31 -12.68 -3.30
CA ASN A 121 -0.11 -13.37 -4.57
C ASN A 121 0.39 -12.42 -5.66
N PHE A 122 -0.09 -11.17 -5.67
CA PHE A 122 0.44 -10.15 -6.58
C PHE A 122 1.95 -9.98 -6.39
N MET A 123 2.41 -9.76 -5.16
CA MET A 123 3.83 -9.57 -4.86
C MET A 123 4.67 -10.80 -5.23
N GLN A 124 4.14 -12.02 -5.01
CA GLN A 124 4.80 -13.24 -5.45
C GLN A 124 4.96 -13.30 -6.98
N ARG A 125 3.90 -12.99 -7.72
CA ARG A 125 3.92 -12.99 -9.19
C ARG A 125 4.82 -11.88 -9.75
N ALA A 126 4.76 -10.68 -9.17
CA ALA A 126 5.59 -9.55 -9.57
C ALA A 126 7.09 -9.89 -9.47
N ARG A 127 7.51 -10.50 -8.36
CA ARG A 127 8.90 -10.97 -8.19
C ARG A 127 9.31 -11.99 -9.24
N ALA A 128 8.45 -12.96 -9.54
CA ALA A 128 8.73 -13.98 -10.56
C ALA A 128 8.89 -13.36 -11.96
N VAL A 129 8.05 -12.37 -12.30
CA VAL A 129 8.14 -11.64 -13.58
C VAL A 129 9.45 -10.85 -13.65
N ILE A 130 9.80 -10.10 -12.61
CA ILE A 130 11.05 -9.31 -12.58
C ILE A 130 12.27 -10.23 -12.72
N ALA A 131 12.31 -11.34 -11.98
CA ALA A 131 13.41 -12.31 -12.07
C ALA A 131 13.55 -12.89 -13.49
N ALA A 132 12.44 -13.19 -14.16
CA ALA A 132 12.44 -13.70 -15.53
C ALA A 132 12.92 -12.66 -16.56
N VAL A 133 12.66 -11.36 -16.32
CA VAL A 133 13.09 -10.27 -17.20
C VAL A 133 14.58 -9.97 -17.01
N LEU A 134 15.08 -9.99 -15.77
CA LEU A 134 16.49 -9.70 -15.45
C LEU A 134 17.45 -10.88 -15.68
N ALA A 135 16.94 -12.10 -15.81
CA ALA A 135 17.72 -13.28 -16.19
C ALA A 135 17.96 -13.39 -17.72
N ARG A 136 17.56 -12.36 -18.48
CA ARG A 136 17.84 -12.18 -19.91
C ARG A 136 18.89 -11.09 -20.09
#